data_AF-A0A0B8Q7M2-F1
#
_entry.id   AF-A0A0B8Q7M2-F1
#
_cell.length_a   1.000
_cell.length_b   1.000
_cell.length_c   1.000
_cell.angle_alpha   90.00
_cell.angle_beta   90.00
_cell.angle_gamma   90.00
#
_symmetry.space_group_name_H-M   'P 1'
#
loop_
_entity.id
_entity.type
_entity.pdbx_description
1 polymer ?
#
loop_
_entity_poly.entity_id
_entity_poly.type
_entity_poly.pdbx_seq_one_letter_code
_entity_poly.pdbx_strand_id
1 'polypeptide(L)'
;MPKLNKTSMLVLAALAGGLAGCSTTSDNGNTQNVVQHDAALAAQYNLDVTKAPAENFDLSKFKLNTPRDDDKPERAGKVMEIYKPMLNDKANPFSDPEWFYTDPVTGAMVFASPNKAMTTPNSKNARSELRAMLSDDYGSKDNNFTVASTKDADQYGAIGGEMSATLSVDWVSTSGNYKKNGAFATVIGQIHGSKNEPLKIMYRKLPEHKHGSLYWNYETNALGDDYGNRRDIMHEVFGKAGLRKGDADPVDGILLGEIFSYDVNVEGDIMHLTFTKNPGKPDQEIKKFDIDLAKGNYQGDKYDQGYANDWMYFKAGTYNQCNTGSSGCSNNGIEAGDYTKVSFYKFKLDQ
;
A
#
# COMPACT_ATOMS: atom_id res chain seq x y z
N MET A 1 35.41 59.31 -32.59
CA MET A 1 35.80 58.41 -33.70
C MET A 1 34.84 57.23 -33.73
N PRO A 2 34.46 56.73 -34.92
CA PRO A 2 33.10 56.23 -35.17
C PRO A 2 33.02 54.74 -35.57
N LYS A 3 31.80 54.19 -35.47
CA LYS A 3 31.23 53.02 -36.18
C LYS A 3 31.84 51.64 -35.81
N LEU A 4 31.16 50.50 -35.91
CA LEU A 4 30.20 50.06 -36.93
C LEU A 4 29.35 48.87 -36.41
N ASN A 5 28.11 48.81 -36.90
CA ASN A 5 27.12 47.74 -36.81
C ASN A 5 27.50 46.47 -37.60
N LYS A 6 26.64 45.44 -37.44
CA LYS A 6 26.35 44.26 -38.32
C LYS A 6 26.94 42.94 -37.77
N THR A 7 26.30 41.77 -37.80
CA THR A 7 25.10 41.29 -38.52
C THR A 7 24.64 39.98 -37.85
N SER A 8 23.33 39.72 -37.86
CA SER A 8 22.77 38.37 -37.72
C SER A 8 23.35 37.40 -38.75
N MET A 9 23.59 36.15 -38.35
CA MET A 9 23.62 35.03 -39.28
C MET A 9 22.79 33.89 -38.72
N LEU A 10 21.59 33.77 -39.30
CA LEU A 10 20.74 32.60 -39.25
C LEU A 10 21.45 31.49 -40.03
N VAL A 11 21.69 30.33 -39.41
CA VAL A 11 22.05 29.12 -40.14
C VAL A 11 20.95 28.09 -39.87
N LEU A 12 20.08 27.96 -40.86
CA LEU A 12 19.23 26.80 -41.07
C LEU A 12 20.13 25.70 -41.65
N ALA A 13 20.24 24.54 -40.99
CA ALA A 13 20.80 23.34 -41.59
C ALA A 13 19.87 22.16 -41.31
N ALA A 14 19.51 21.49 -42.39
CA ALA A 14 18.43 20.52 -42.52
C ALA A 14 18.77 19.14 -41.97
N LEU A 15 17.71 18.38 -41.69
CA LEU A 15 17.72 16.94 -41.41
C LEU A 15 18.35 16.10 -42.55
N ALA A 16 19.23 15.18 -42.16
CA ALA A 16 19.38 13.82 -42.69
C ALA A 16 20.17 13.06 -41.58
N GLY A 17 19.70 11.97 -40.97
CA GLY A 17 19.29 10.70 -41.57
C GLY A 17 20.49 9.74 -41.55
N GLY A 18 20.65 8.91 -40.51
CA GLY A 18 21.67 7.86 -40.48
C GLY A 18 22.11 7.33 -39.11
N LEU A 19 21.38 6.32 -38.62
CA LEU A 19 21.81 5.10 -37.92
C LEU A 19 23.09 5.04 -37.04
N ALA A 20 22.86 4.41 -35.87
CA ALA A 20 23.76 3.53 -35.11
C ALA A 20 24.95 4.17 -34.39
N GLY A 21 24.72 4.46 -33.11
CA GLY A 21 25.77 4.60 -32.09
C GLY A 21 25.23 4.11 -30.76
N CYS A 22 25.40 2.81 -30.49
CA CYS A 22 25.26 2.26 -29.14
C CYS A 22 26.29 2.94 -28.24
N SER A 23 25.84 3.82 -27.37
CA SER A 23 26.59 4.27 -26.20
C SER A 23 25.94 3.62 -24.99
N THR A 24 26.27 2.36 -24.72
CA THR A 24 25.98 1.73 -23.44
C THR A 24 26.92 2.33 -22.40
N THR A 25 26.53 3.45 -21.80
CA THR A 25 26.99 3.78 -20.46
C THR A 25 26.37 2.76 -19.52
N SER A 26 27.18 1.79 -19.10
CA SER A 26 26.84 0.85 -18.03
C SER A 26 26.68 1.64 -16.74
N ASP A 27 25.45 2.02 -16.45
CA ASP A 27 25.07 2.53 -15.15
C ASP A 27 24.91 1.31 -14.22
N ASN A 28 25.83 1.14 -13.28
CA ASN A 28 25.77 0.12 -12.23
C ASN A 28 24.75 0.52 -11.13
N GLY A 29 23.58 0.98 -11.55
CA GLY A 29 22.42 1.23 -10.69
C GLY A 29 21.54 0.00 -10.70
N ASN A 30 21.14 -0.47 -9.51
CA ASN A 30 20.19 -1.56 -9.31
C ASN A 30 18.81 -1.14 -9.85
N THR A 31 18.65 -1.15 -11.18
CA THR A 31 17.38 -0.82 -11.85
C THR A 31 16.48 -2.04 -11.70
N GLN A 32 15.63 -1.99 -10.68
CA GLN A 32 14.53 -2.93 -10.55
C GLN A 32 13.73 -2.90 -11.87
N ASN A 33 13.50 -4.07 -12.47
CA ASN A 33 12.69 -4.17 -13.69
C ASN A 33 11.22 -3.90 -13.33
N VAL A 34 10.81 -2.63 -13.37
CA VAL A 34 9.44 -2.19 -13.11
C VAL A 34 8.68 -2.15 -14.43
N VAL A 35 7.51 -2.80 -14.47
CA VAL A 35 6.57 -2.72 -15.59
C VAL A 35 6.11 -1.27 -15.74
N GLN A 36 6.35 -0.68 -16.90
CA GLN A 36 5.94 0.69 -17.19
C GLN A 36 4.49 0.72 -17.65
N HIS A 37 3.76 1.74 -17.22
CA HIS A 37 2.39 1.99 -17.62
C HIS A 37 2.29 3.20 -18.55
N ASP A 38 1.30 3.17 -19.43
CA ASP A 38 1.02 4.26 -20.36
C ASP A 38 -0.34 4.89 -20.06
N ALA A 39 -0.65 5.96 -20.80
CA ALA A 39 -1.88 6.73 -20.62
C ALA A 39 -3.15 5.95 -20.98
N ALA A 40 -3.07 4.77 -21.61
CA ALA A 40 -4.26 3.96 -21.90
C ALA A 40 -4.91 3.44 -20.61
N LEU A 41 -4.15 3.30 -19.52
CA LEU A 41 -4.70 2.90 -18.22
C LEU A 41 -5.70 3.92 -17.66
N ALA A 42 -5.46 5.23 -17.85
CA ALA A 42 -6.40 6.25 -17.38
C ALA A 42 -7.79 6.06 -18.01
N ALA A 43 -7.83 5.81 -19.33
CA ALA A 43 -9.08 5.50 -20.02
C ALA A 43 -9.66 4.14 -19.61
N GLN A 44 -8.83 3.10 -19.48
CA GLN A 44 -9.27 1.76 -19.07
C GLN A 44 -9.95 1.75 -17.70
N TYR A 45 -9.45 2.55 -16.76
CA TYR A 45 -9.93 2.63 -15.39
C TYR A 45 -10.85 3.82 -15.12
N ASN A 46 -11.14 4.65 -16.15
CA ASN A 46 -11.95 5.86 -16.05
C ASN A 46 -11.43 6.85 -14.98
N LEU A 47 -10.13 7.16 -15.06
CA LEU A 47 -9.43 8.07 -14.15
C LEU A 47 -9.05 9.36 -14.89
N ASP A 48 -9.18 10.49 -14.21
CA ASP A 48 -8.76 11.80 -14.71
C ASP A 48 -7.41 12.19 -14.09
N VAL A 49 -6.38 12.30 -14.93
CA VAL A 49 -5.00 12.62 -14.51
C VAL A 49 -4.84 14.02 -13.93
N THR A 50 -5.82 14.91 -14.15
CA THR A 50 -5.81 16.31 -13.68
C THR A 50 -6.51 16.50 -12.34
N LYS A 51 -7.14 15.42 -11.83
CA LYS A 51 -7.97 15.42 -10.64
C LYS A 51 -7.23 14.89 -9.43
N ALA A 52 -7.52 15.42 -8.25
CA ALA A 52 -6.96 14.89 -7.01
C ALA A 52 -7.50 13.49 -6.71
N PRO A 53 -6.85 12.70 -5.83
CA PRO A 53 -7.29 11.33 -5.56
C PRO A 53 -8.76 11.20 -5.14
N ALA A 54 -9.25 12.06 -4.24
CA ALA A 54 -10.64 12.02 -3.75
C ALA A 54 -11.68 12.43 -4.81
N GLU A 55 -11.26 12.96 -5.96
CA GLU A 55 -12.15 13.25 -7.08
C GLU A 55 -12.26 12.06 -8.05
N ASN A 56 -11.26 11.18 -8.10
CA ASN A 56 -11.27 9.94 -8.88
C ASN A 56 -11.82 8.74 -8.08
N PHE A 57 -11.71 8.77 -6.75
CA PHE A 57 -12.08 7.68 -5.85
C PHE A 57 -13.01 8.17 -4.75
N ASP A 58 -14.00 7.36 -4.36
CA ASP A 58 -14.81 7.64 -3.18
C ASP A 58 -13.99 7.40 -1.89
N LEU A 59 -13.49 8.49 -1.32
CA LEU A 59 -12.75 8.49 -0.06
C LEU A 59 -13.59 9.03 1.11
N SER A 60 -14.92 9.15 0.93
CA SER A 60 -15.82 9.80 1.89
C SER A 60 -15.88 9.13 3.25
N LYS A 61 -15.48 7.86 3.33
CA LYS A 61 -15.37 7.05 4.55
C LYS A 61 -13.91 6.85 4.97
N PHE A 62 -12.99 7.75 4.65
CA PHE A 62 -11.58 7.57 5.01
C PHE A 62 -10.94 8.82 5.61
N LYS A 63 -10.00 8.58 6.52
CA LYS A 63 -8.91 9.52 6.81
C LYS A 63 -7.63 9.00 6.16
N LEU A 64 -6.64 9.86 6.03
CA LEU A 64 -5.29 9.50 5.57
C LEU A 64 -4.26 9.83 6.64
N ASN A 65 -3.32 8.91 6.90
CA ASN A 65 -2.05 9.24 7.52
C ASN A 65 -0.99 9.40 6.43
N THR A 66 -0.24 10.50 6.45
CA THR A 66 0.91 10.72 5.56
C THR A 66 2.22 10.55 6.35
N PRO A 67 3.36 10.23 5.70
CA PRO A 67 4.64 10.06 6.37
C PRO A 67 5.31 11.42 6.66
N ARG A 68 4.55 12.37 7.21
CA ARG A 68 5.02 13.69 7.63
C ARG A 68 4.75 13.92 9.10
N ASP A 69 5.55 14.80 9.69
CA ASP A 69 5.21 15.44 10.96
C ASP A 69 3.97 16.32 10.77
N ASP A 70 3.07 16.31 11.75
CA ASP A 70 1.94 17.22 11.81
C ASP A 70 2.43 18.67 11.99
N ASP A 71 1.90 19.58 11.19
CA ASP A 71 2.31 20.99 11.15
C ASP A 71 1.57 21.86 12.17
N LYS A 72 0.50 21.33 12.79
CA LYS A 72 -0.27 22.05 13.81
C LYS A 72 0.47 22.04 15.15
N PRO A 73 0.67 23.20 15.80
CA PRO A 73 1.39 23.29 17.07
C PRO A 73 0.87 22.34 18.17
N GLU A 74 -0.45 22.17 18.29
CA GLU A 74 -1.09 21.28 19.26
C GLU A 74 -0.92 19.78 18.95
N ARG A 75 -0.43 19.47 17.76
CA ARG A 75 -0.09 18.11 17.30
C ARG A 75 1.40 17.92 17.04
N ALA A 76 2.25 18.84 17.50
CA ALA A 76 3.70 18.73 17.37
C ALA A 76 4.21 17.35 17.84
N GLY A 77 5.05 16.72 17.01
CA GLY A 77 5.59 15.38 17.28
C GLY A 77 4.63 14.23 17.02
N LYS A 78 3.48 14.47 16.36
CA LYS A 78 2.56 13.44 15.89
C LYS A 78 2.66 13.30 14.37
N VAL A 79 2.23 12.16 13.86
CA VAL A 79 2.04 11.95 12.43
C VAL A 79 0.92 12.86 11.91
N MET A 80 1.11 13.41 10.71
CA MET A 80 0.10 14.17 10.00
C MET A 80 -1.11 13.29 9.69
N GLU A 81 -2.29 13.80 10.06
CA GLU A 81 -3.57 13.18 9.70
C GLU A 81 -4.41 14.13 8.85
N ILE A 82 -4.82 13.65 7.68
CA ILE A 82 -5.81 14.32 6.86
C ILE A 82 -7.16 13.70 7.20
N TYR A 83 -7.94 14.45 7.98
CA TYR A 83 -9.25 14.02 8.43
C TYR A 83 -10.24 13.89 7.27
N LYS A 84 -11.29 13.10 7.47
CA LYS A 84 -12.32 12.79 6.47
C LYS A 84 -12.87 14.03 5.72
N PRO A 85 -13.22 15.15 6.40
CA PRO A 85 -13.68 16.35 5.70
C PRO A 85 -12.60 17.06 4.88
N MET A 86 -11.34 17.00 5.31
CA MET A 86 -10.20 17.61 4.59
C MET A 86 -9.82 16.77 3.37
N LEU A 87 -9.81 15.45 3.51
CA LEU A 87 -9.48 14.53 2.42
C LEU A 87 -10.49 14.64 1.27
N ASN A 88 -11.77 14.90 1.61
CA ASN A 88 -12.88 14.98 0.68
C ASN A 88 -13.38 16.43 0.44
N ASP A 89 -12.56 17.44 0.75
CA ASP A 89 -12.91 18.84 0.47
C ASP A 89 -12.99 19.04 -1.05
N LYS A 90 -14.18 19.33 -1.59
CA LYS A 90 -14.38 19.54 -3.03
C LYS A 90 -13.83 20.88 -3.53
N ALA A 91 -13.66 21.85 -2.64
CA ALA A 91 -13.10 23.15 -2.99
C ALA A 91 -11.57 23.12 -2.98
N ASN A 92 -10.98 22.37 -2.04
CA ASN A 92 -9.54 22.22 -1.88
C ASN A 92 -9.18 20.73 -1.71
N PRO A 93 -9.33 19.90 -2.76
CA PRO A 93 -9.12 18.48 -2.62
C PRO A 93 -7.66 18.18 -2.28
N PHE A 94 -7.47 17.33 -1.28
CA PHE A 94 -6.14 17.07 -0.74
C PHE A 94 -5.27 16.29 -1.73
N SER A 95 -4.04 16.74 -1.90
CA SER A 95 -2.95 16.02 -2.56
C SER A 95 -1.62 16.43 -1.93
N ASP A 96 -0.72 15.46 -1.81
CA ASP A 96 0.66 15.62 -1.41
C ASP A 96 1.56 15.07 -2.53
N PRO A 97 2.32 15.92 -3.24
CA PRO A 97 3.08 15.52 -4.42
C PRO A 97 4.18 14.50 -4.15
N GLU A 98 4.56 14.27 -2.89
CA GLU A 98 5.57 13.27 -2.53
C GLU A 98 4.92 11.95 -2.08
N TRP A 99 3.82 12.01 -1.32
CA TRP A 99 3.36 10.85 -0.55
C TRP A 99 1.93 10.39 -0.83
N PHE A 100 1.08 11.24 -1.41
CA PHE A 100 -0.30 10.91 -1.75
C PHE A 100 -0.84 11.77 -2.89
N TYR A 101 -0.85 11.27 -4.12
CA TYR A 101 -1.17 12.08 -5.30
C TYR A 101 -1.79 11.25 -6.42
N THR A 102 -2.31 11.94 -7.44
CA THR A 102 -2.73 11.32 -8.70
C THR A 102 -1.54 11.21 -9.64
N ASP A 103 -1.27 10.00 -10.13
CA ASP A 103 -0.24 9.79 -11.15
C ASP A 103 -0.60 10.55 -12.44
N PRO A 104 0.29 11.42 -12.97
CA PRO A 104 -0.04 12.31 -14.08
C PRO A 104 -0.15 11.60 -15.44
N VAL A 105 0.19 10.31 -15.53
CA VAL A 105 0.10 9.51 -16.75
C VAL A 105 -1.13 8.61 -16.72
N THR A 106 -1.36 7.94 -15.61
CA THR A 106 -2.36 6.86 -15.47
C THR A 106 -3.61 7.28 -14.69
N GLY A 107 -3.54 8.37 -13.93
CA GLY A 107 -4.63 8.82 -13.05
C GLY A 107 -4.76 8.00 -11.76
N ALA A 108 -3.86 7.04 -11.52
CA ALA A 108 -3.89 6.20 -10.33
C ALA A 108 -3.70 7.02 -9.04
N MET A 109 -4.38 6.60 -7.97
CA MET A 109 -4.13 7.12 -6.62
C MET A 109 -2.85 6.48 -6.07
N VAL A 110 -1.80 7.28 -5.97
CA VAL A 110 -0.46 6.86 -5.54
C VAL A 110 -0.29 7.08 -4.05
N PHE A 111 0.22 6.06 -3.37
CA PHE A 111 0.73 6.14 -2.00
C PHE A 111 2.23 5.87 -2.01
N ALA A 112 3.01 6.74 -1.37
CA ALA A 112 4.43 6.50 -1.15
C ALA A 112 4.81 6.70 0.32
N SER A 113 5.82 5.98 0.79
CA SER A 113 6.33 6.14 2.15
C SER A 113 7.83 5.86 2.22
N PRO A 114 8.64 6.74 2.86
CA PRO A 114 10.04 6.46 3.12
C PRO A 114 10.19 5.34 4.17
N ASN A 115 11.41 4.85 4.35
CA ASN A 115 11.73 3.85 5.39
C ASN A 115 11.63 4.41 6.81
N LYS A 116 11.83 5.72 6.99
CA LYS A 116 11.67 6.40 8.27
C LYS A 116 10.98 7.75 8.08
N ALA A 117 9.93 7.94 8.87
CA ALA A 117 9.21 9.19 9.05
C ALA A 117 8.59 9.19 10.45
N MET A 118 7.85 10.25 10.80
CA MET A 118 7.01 10.24 11.99
C MET A 118 5.98 9.10 11.91
N THR A 119 5.73 8.43 13.04
CA THR A 119 4.88 7.24 13.11
C THR A 119 3.80 7.39 14.17
N THR A 120 2.76 6.57 14.09
CA THR A 120 1.75 6.48 15.16
C THR A 120 2.36 5.83 16.41
N PRO A 121 1.85 6.12 17.62
CA PRO A 121 2.49 5.71 18.89
C PRO A 121 2.82 4.22 19.01
N ASN A 122 1.98 3.35 18.43
CA ASN A 122 2.09 1.90 18.55
C ASN A 122 2.82 1.24 17.36
N SER A 123 3.34 2.03 16.43
CA SER A 123 4.06 1.55 15.26
C SER A 123 5.47 2.11 15.20
N LYS A 124 6.36 1.38 14.53
CA LYS A 124 7.72 1.85 14.18
C LYS A 124 7.89 2.02 12.67
N ASN A 125 6.80 1.89 11.92
CA ASN A 125 6.77 1.83 10.47
C ASN A 125 6.03 3.06 9.93
N ALA A 126 6.66 3.72 8.96
CA ALA A 126 6.07 4.84 8.24
C ALA A 126 4.96 4.37 7.30
N ARG A 127 4.01 5.26 6.99
CA ARG A 127 2.90 4.94 6.10
C ARG A 127 2.39 6.16 5.35
N SER A 128 1.91 5.91 4.13
CA SER A 128 0.87 6.71 3.49
C SER A 128 -0.32 5.77 3.32
N GLU A 129 -1.31 5.88 4.19
CA GLU A 129 -2.32 4.83 4.35
C GLU A 129 -3.66 5.38 4.82
N LEU A 130 -4.72 4.94 4.15
CA LEU A 130 -6.10 5.22 4.49
C LEU A 130 -6.55 4.38 5.70
N ARG A 131 -7.42 4.95 6.53
CA ARG A 131 -8.16 4.23 7.58
C ARG A 131 -9.65 4.50 7.40
N ALA A 132 -10.45 3.44 7.30
CA ALA A 132 -11.90 3.54 7.16
C ALA A 132 -12.52 4.22 8.40
N MET A 133 -13.38 5.21 8.19
CA MET A 133 -14.05 6.08 9.16
C MET A 133 -15.57 6.04 8.88
N LEU A 134 -16.30 5.14 9.53
CA LEU A 134 -17.75 5.03 9.34
C LEU A 134 -18.52 6.15 10.04
N SER A 135 -17.90 6.82 11.02
CA SER A 135 -18.44 7.97 11.75
C SER A 135 -17.45 9.14 11.75
N ASP A 136 -17.90 10.31 12.22
CA ASP A 136 -17.04 11.48 12.46
C ASP A 136 -16.38 11.43 13.84
N ASP A 137 -16.99 10.73 14.79
CA ASP A 137 -16.40 10.50 16.11
C ASP A 137 -15.44 9.32 16.06
N TYR A 138 -14.19 9.54 16.47
CA TYR A 138 -13.17 8.51 16.49
C TYR A 138 -13.41 7.45 17.55
N GLY A 139 -13.96 7.85 18.70
CA GLY A 139 -14.12 7.00 19.87
C GLY A 139 -15.43 6.22 19.90
N SER A 140 -16.34 6.50 18.98
CA SER A 140 -17.65 5.87 18.93
C SER A 140 -17.60 4.45 18.34
N LYS A 141 -18.53 3.61 18.78
CA LYS A 141 -18.69 2.25 18.25
C LYS A 141 -19.11 2.27 16.77
N ASP A 142 -19.97 3.22 16.41
CA ASP A 142 -20.49 3.39 15.03
C ASP A 142 -19.41 3.77 14.00
N ASN A 143 -18.17 4.02 14.43
CA ASN A 143 -17.05 4.32 13.55
C ASN A 143 -16.30 3.08 13.03
N ASN A 144 -16.64 1.91 13.54
CA ASN A 144 -15.96 0.64 13.27
C ASN A 144 -16.99 -0.44 12.91
N PHE A 145 -16.52 -1.56 12.39
CA PHE A 145 -17.36 -2.73 12.14
C PHE A 145 -17.00 -3.88 13.08
N THR A 146 -17.85 -4.89 13.17
CA THR A 146 -17.57 -6.15 13.85
C THR A 146 -17.96 -7.33 12.97
N VAL A 147 -17.61 -8.56 13.39
CA VAL A 147 -18.21 -9.77 12.82
C VAL A 147 -19.61 -9.99 13.39
N ALA A 148 -20.41 -10.86 12.77
CA ALA A 148 -21.81 -11.04 13.13
C ALA A 148 -22.04 -11.67 14.51
N SER A 149 -21.14 -12.55 14.96
CA SER A 149 -21.20 -13.17 16.29
C SER A 149 -20.81 -12.24 17.44
N THR A 150 -20.35 -11.02 17.15
CA THR A 150 -20.00 -10.06 18.19
C THR A 150 -21.22 -9.69 19.03
N LYS A 151 -21.03 -9.70 20.35
CA LYS A 151 -22.07 -9.27 21.27
C LYS A 151 -22.41 -7.80 21.02
N ASP A 152 -23.70 -7.52 20.86
CA ASP A 152 -24.23 -6.18 20.57
C ASP A 152 -23.65 -5.59 19.27
N ALA A 153 -23.41 -6.43 18.25
CA ALA A 153 -22.87 -6.05 16.94
C ALA A 153 -23.66 -4.92 16.25
N ASP A 154 -24.97 -4.84 16.51
CA ASP A 154 -25.88 -3.81 16.00
C ASP A 154 -25.59 -2.39 16.54
N GLN A 155 -24.73 -2.26 17.56
CA GLN A 155 -24.26 -0.95 18.06
C GLN A 155 -23.06 -0.38 17.27
N TYR A 156 -22.49 -1.15 16.35
CA TYR A 156 -21.37 -0.73 15.52
C TYR A 156 -21.85 -0.18 14.17
N GLY A 157 -20.93 0.43 13.42
CA GLY A 157 -21.27 1.13 12.18
C GLY A 157 -21.64 0.19 11.04
N ALA A 158 -21.12 -1.02 11.10
CA ALA A 158 -21.41 -2.10 10.17
C ALA A 158 -21.18 -3.47 10.83
N ILE A 159 -21.83 -4.50 10.27
CA ILE A 159 -21.50 -5.89 10.53
C ILE A 159 -20.85 -6.42 9.26
N GLY A 160 -19.55 -6.71 9.32
CA GLY A 160 -18.75 -7.06 8.16
C GLY A 160 -18.48 -5.88 7.22
N GLY A 161 -18.19 -6.19 5.96
CA GLY A 161 -17.87 -5.20 4.94
C GLY A 161 -16.96 -5.73 3.83
N GLU A 162 -16.92 -5.04 2.71
CA GLU A 162 -16.12 -5.41 1.54
C GLU A 162 -15.17 -4.27 1.15
N MET A 163 -13.86 -4.54 1.11
CA MET A 163 -12.85 -3.63 0.57
C MET A 163 -12.10 -4.29 -0.58
N SER A 164 -12.24 -3.72 -1.77
CA SER A 164 -11.62 -4.24 -2.99
C SER A 164 -10.69 -3.22 -3.62
N ALA A 165 -9.57 -3.69 -4.18
CA ALA A 165 -8.60 -2.84 -4.86
C ALA A 165 -8.04 -3.52 -6.11
N THR A 166 -7.84 -2.74 -7.18
CA THR A 166 -6.97 -3.08 -8.31
C THR A 166 -5.79 -2.13 -8.29
N LEU A 167 -4.57 -2.66 -8.17
CA LEU A 167 -3.38 -1.87 -7.90
C LEU A 167 -2.12 -2.48 -8.52
N SER A 168 -1.02 -1.72 -8.48
CA SER A 168 0.34 -2.18 -8.68
C SER A 168 1.20 -1.79 -7.48
N VAL A 169 2.16 -2.64 -7.11
CA VAL A 169 3.26 -2.22 -6.24
C VAL A 169 4.41 -1.77 -7.13
N ASP A 170 4.70 -0.48 -7.11
CA ASP A 170 5.64 0.13 -8.04
C ASP A 170 7.07 0.11 -7.50
N TRP A 171 7.21 0.13 -6.18
CA TRP A 171 8.50 0.09 -5.52
C TRP A 171 8.43 -0.47 -4.09
N VAL A 172 9.48 -1.19 -3.68
CA VAL A 172 9.77 -1.51 -2.28
C VAL A 172 11.23 -1.23 -1.98
N SER A 173 11.54 -0.97 -0.71
CA SER A 173 12.90 -0.64 -0.29
C SER A 173 13.89 -1.70 -0.72
N THR A 174 15.07 -1.29 -1.18
CA THR A 174 16.15 -2.19 -1.61
C THR A 174 17.22 -2.41 -0.54
N SER A 175 17.13 -1.71 0.60
CA SER A 175 17.97 -1.90 1.78
C SER A 175 17.24 -2.71 2.85
N GLY A 176 18.00 -3.35 3.75
CA GLY A 176 17.43 -4.06 4.90
C GLY A 176 18.09 -5.40 5.21
N ASN A 177 17.70 -5.95 6.35
CA ASN A 177 18.18 -7.25 6.82
C ASN A 177 17.32 -8.38 6.23
N TYR A 178 17.91 -9.20 5.36
CA TYR A 178 17.25 -10.35 4.72
C TYR A 178 16.61 -11.35 5.69
N LYS A 179 17.06 -11.41 6.96
CA LYS A 179 16.48 -12.29 7.99
C LYS A 179 15.15 -11.75 8.54
N LYS A 180 14.78 -10.51 8.23
CA LYS A 180 13.58 -9.83 8.74
C LYS A 180 12.53 -9.77 7.64
N ASN A 181 11.35 -10.32 7.90
CA ASN A 181 10.26 -10.34 6.93
C ASN A 181 9.73 -8.94 6.60
N GLY A 182 9.94 -7.95 7.47
CA GLY A 182 9.61 -6.55 7.18
C GLY A 182 10.58 -5.87 6.20
N ALA A 183 11.81 -6.36 6.03
CA ALA A 183 12.71 -5.81 5.04
C ALA A 183 12.21 -6.11 3.62
N PHE A 184 12.31 -5.12 2.74
CA PHE A 184 11.88 -5.17 1.33
C PHE A 184 10.38 -5.44 1.13
N ALA A 185 9.56 -5.07 2.12
CA ALA A 185 8.14 -5.37 2.15
C ALA A 185 7.28 -4.14 2.42
N THR A 186 6.07 -4.15 1.87
CA THR A 186 5.01 -3.22 2.22
C THR A 186 3.70 -3.96 2.44
N VAL A 187 2.87 -3.42 3.33
CA VAL A 187 1.47 -3.83 3.49
C VAL A 187 0.60 -2.94 2.61
N ILE A 188 -0.28 -3.54 1.82
CA ILE A 188 -1.12 -2.86 0.82
C ILE A 188 -2.62 -2.82 1.16
N GLY A 189 -3.04 -3.60 2.15
CA GLY A 189 -4.41 -3.71 2.60
C GLY A 189 -4.46 -4.43 3.94
N GLN A 190 -5.35 -4.00 4.85
CA GLN A 190 -5.48 -4.56 6.19
C GLN A 190 -6.92 -4.55 6.69
N ILE A 191 -7.18 -5.44 7.63
CA ILE A 191 -8.17 -5.25 8.68
C ILE A 191 -7.39 -5.15 9.98
N HIS A 192 -7.66 -4.10 10.76
CA HIS A 192 -7.03 -3.89 12.05
C HIS A 192 -8.11 -3.91 13.14
N GLY A 193 -7.92 -4.72 14.18
CA GLY A 193 -8.78 -4.79 15.37
C GLY A 193 -8.46 -3.69 16.39
N SER A 194 -8.90 -3.83 17.63
CA SER A 194 -8.52 -2.87 18.68
C SER A 194 -7.05 -2.97 19.09
N LYS A 195 -6.44 -4.15 18.94
CA LYS A 195 -5.05 -4.44 19.34
C LYS A 195 -4.19 -5.10 18.26
N ASN A 196 -4.75 -6.11 17.59
CA ASN A 196 -4.03 -6.98 16.65
C ASN A 196 -4.66 -6.89 15.25
N GLU A 197 -3.98 -7.42 14.23
CA GLU A 197 -4.44 -7.32 12.84
C GLU A 197 -4.88 -8.67 12.25
N PRO A 198 -6.21 -8.92 12.14
CA PRO A 198 -6.72 -10.16 11.52
C PRO A 198 -6.32 -10.30 10.04
N LEU A 199 -5.93 -9.21 9.38
CA LEU A 199 -5.41 -9.25 8.02
C LEU A 199 -4.32 -8.22 7.79
N LYS A 200 -3.19 -8.68 7.25
CA LYS A 200 -2.21 -7.83 6.56
C LYS A 200 -1.86 -8.44 5.20
N ILE A 201 -2.24 -7.78 4.10
CA ILE A 201 -1.85 -8.19 2.74
C ILE A 201 -0.47 -7.62 2.44
N MET A 202 0.49 -8.50 2.23
CA MET A 202 1.92 -8.20 2.11
C MET A 202 2.39 -8.39 0.67
N TYR A 203 3.11 -7.40 0.15
CA TYR A 203 3.98 -7.59 -1.01
C TYR A 203 5.43 -7.47 -0.54
N ARG A 204 6.27 -8.45 -0.88
CA ARG A 204 7.69 -8.45 -0.54
C ARG A 204 8.52 -8.91 -1.72
N LYS A 205 9.57 -8.16 -2.04
CA LYS A 205 10.46 -8.49 -3.16
C LYS A 205 11.91 -8.30 -2.73
N LEU A 206 12.73 -9.34 -2.83
CA LEU A 206 14.15 -9.20 -2.54
C LEU A 206 14.85 -8.35 -3.64
N PRO A 207 15.92 -7.62 -3.30
CA PRO A 207 16.61 -6.75 -4.26
C PRO A 207 17.10 -7.46 -5.51
N GLU A 208 17.56 -8.71 -5.39
CA GLU A 208 18.10 -9.53 -6.48
C GLU A 208 17.03 -10.24 -7.32
N HIS A 209 15.79 -10.29 -6.84
CA HIS A 209 14.70 -10.98 -7.52
C HIS A 209 14.14 -10.14 -8.65
N LYS A 210 13.43 -10.78 -9.59
CA LYS A 210 12.62 -10.10 -10.60
C LYS A 210 11.18 -9.99 -10.10
N HIS A 211 10.65 -11.05 -9.50
CA HIS A 211 9.28 -11.13 -8.99
C HIS A 211 9.26 -10.95 -7.46
N GLY A 212 8.24 -10.27 -6.97
CA GLY A 212 7.88 -10.24 -5.56
C GLY A 212 6.85 -11.31 -5.21
N SER A 213 6.80 -11.66 -3.93
CA SER A 213 5.77 -12.55 -3.39
C SER A 213 4.60 -11.73 -2.85
N LEU A 214 3.39 -12.14 -3.21
CA LEU A 214 2.15 -11.70 -2.58
C LEU A 214 1.70 -12.78 -1.60
N TYR A 215 1.48 -12.39 -0.35
CA TYR A 215 0.98 -13.25 0.71
C TYR A 215 0.16 -12.41 1.68
N TRP A 216 -0.59 -13.05 2.57
CA TRP A 216 -1.26 -12.34 3.65
C TRP A 216 -0.90 -12.97 4.99
N ASN A 217 -0.97 -12.15 6.05
CA ASN A 217 -0.78 -12.60 7.41
C ASN A 217 -2.11 -12.52 8.15
N TYR A 218 -2.44 -13.60 8.88
CA TYR A 218 -3.37 -13.57 10.01
C TYR A 218 -2.56 -13.41 11.30
N GLU A 219 -2.72 -12.30 12.03
CA GLU A 219 -2.16 -12.19 13.38
C GLU A 219 -3.10 -12.86 14.39
N THR A 220 -2.58 -13.81 15.15
CA THR A 220 -3.36 -14.48 16.20
C THR A 220 -3.76 -13.50 17.30
N ASN A 221 -5.02 -13.56 17.74
CA ASN A 221 -5.54 -12.57 18.69
C ASN A 221 -5.22 -12.93 20.14
N ALA A 222 -3.94 -12.97 20.50
CA ALA A 222 -3.53 -13.10 21.89
C ALA A 222 -3.69 -11.77 22.63
N LEU A 223 -4.35 -11.80 23.79
CA LEU A 223 -4.73 -10.62 24.59
C LEU A 223 -4.31 -10.78 26.05
N GLY A 224 -4.36 -9.68 26.81
CA GLY A 224 -4.05 -9.69 28.24
C GLY A 224 -2.63 -10.18 28.55
N ASP A 225 -2.50 -11.07 29.52
CA ASP A 225 -1.21 -11.63 29.94
C ASP A 225 -0.52 -12.44 28.83
N ASP A 226 -1.28 -12.94 27.85
CA ASP A 226 -0.77 -13.72 26.71
C ASP A 226 -0.39 -12.85 25.51
N TYR A 227 -0.53 -11.52 25.58
CA TYR A 227 -0.30 -10.61 24.44
C TYR A 227 1.07 -10.78 23.77
N GLY A 228 2.10 -11.19 24.53
CA GLY A 228 3.43 -11.48 23.99
C GLY A 228 3.52 -12.72 23.09
N ASN A 229 2.52 -13.59 23.11
CA ASN A 229 2.48 -14.85 22.37
C ASN A 229 1.82 -14.74 20.98
N ARG A 230 1.25 -13.57 20.64
CA ARG A 230 0.70 -13.33 19.30
C ARG A 230 1.74 -13.54 18.22
N ARG A 231 1.31 -14.02 17.05
CA ARG A 231 2.18 -14.20 15.89
C ARG A 231 1.43 -14.04 14.59
N ASP A 232 2.15 -13.63 13.56
CA ASP A 232 1.68 -13.69 12.18
C ASP A 232 1.79 -15.12 11.65
N ILE A 233 0.69 -15.66 11.14
CA ILE A 233 0.64 -16.87 10.33
C ILE A 233 0.55 -16.42 8.86
N MET A 234 1.49 -16.87 8.03
CA MET A 234 1.63 -16.43 6.64
C MET A 234 0.93 -17.39 5.68
N HIS A 235 0.23 -16.84 4.69
CA HIS A 235 -0.51 -17.57 3.67
C HIS A 235 -0.10 -17.08 2.29
N GLU A 236 0.55 -17.96 1.53
CA GLU A 236 1.10 -17.66 0.21
C GLU A 236 -0.01 -17.54 -0.83
N VAL A 237 0.00 -16.46 -1.62
CA VAL A 237 -0.95 -16.24 -2.72
C VAL A 237 -0.26 -16.51 -4.06
N PHE A 238 0.80 -15.74 -4.35
CA PHE A 238 1.66 -15.87 -5.53
C PHE A 238 3.11 -15.71 -5.10
N GLY A 239 3.99 -16.63 -5.50
CA GLY A 239 5.35 -16.68 -4.99
C GLY A 239 5.44 -17.33 -3.60
N LYS A 240 6.48 -16.98 -2.84
CA LYS A 240 6.82 -17.64 -1.59
C LYS A 240 7.06 -16.66 -0.44
N ALA A 241 6.46 -16.91 0.72
CA ALA A 241 6.68 -16.10 1.91
C ALA A 241 8.03 -16.45 2.56
N GLY A 242 8.58 -15.52 3.34
CA GLY A 242 9.78 -15.81 4.14
C GLY A 242 11.08 -16.03 3.37
N LEU A 243 11.17 -15.61 2.10
CA LEU A 243 12.41 -15.67 1.31
C LEU A 243 13.58 -14.93 1.98
N ARG A 244 14.80 -15.39 1.73
CA ARG A 244 16.07 -14.95 2.29
C ARG A 244 17.09 -14.74 1.18
N LYS A 245 18.23 -14.15 1.55
CA LYS A 245 19.33 -13.90 0.61
C LYS A 245 19.78 -15.20 -0.05
N GLY A 246 19.80 -15.22 -1.39
CA GLY A 246 20.22 -16.38 -2.18
C GLY A 246 19.13 -17.42 -2.44
N ASP A 247 17.92 -17.23 -1.91
CA ASP A 247 16.77 -18.03 -2.37
C ASP A 247 16.46 -17.70 -3.84
N ALA A 248 15.88 -18.67 -4.56
CA ALA A 248 15.50 -18.49 -5.95
C ALA A 248 14.40 -17.42 -6.12
N ASP A 249 14.40 -16.75 -7.28
CA ASP A 249 13.33 -15.85 -7.71
C ASP A 249 11.98 -16.59 -7.73
N PRO A 250 10.92 -16.07 -7.08
CA PRO A 250 9.61 -16.71 -7.09
C PRO A 250 8.89 -16.44 -8.41
N VAL A 251 9.17 -17.24 -9.44
CA VAL A 251 8.73 -16.98 -10.83
C VAL A 251 7.21 -16.91 -11.04
N ASP A 252 6.42 -17.47 -10.13
CA ASP A 252 4.96 -17.38 -10.10
C ASP A 252 4.44 -16.12 -9.39
N GLY A 253 5.34 -15.35 -8.77
CA GLY A 253 5.08 -14.08 -8.10
C GLY A 253 4.71 -12.92 -9.04
N ILE A 254 4.68 -11.72 -8.49
CA ILE A 254 4.19 -10.49 -9.15
C ILE A 254 5.36 -9.53 -9.38
N LEU A 255 5.50 -8.97 -10.57
CA LEU A 255 6.53 -7.95 -10.86
C LEU A 255 6.19 -6.61 -10.20
N LEU A 256 7.21 -5.76 -9.97
CA LEU A 256 6.93 -4.36 -9.68
C LEU A 256 6.22 -3.72 -10.88
N GLY A 257 5.18 -2.93 -10.63
CA GLY A 257 4.31 -2.36 -11.66
C GLY A 257 3.34 -3.37 -12.31
N GLU A 258 3.37 -4.66 -11.97
CA GLU A 258 2.34 -5.58 -12.48
C GLU A 258 1.01 -5.32 -11.75
N ILE A 259 -0.07 -5.17 -12.53
CA ILE A 259 -1.41 -4.93 -11.99
C ILE A 259 -2.03 -6.25 -11.55
N PHE A 260 -2.50 -6.26 -10.31
CA PHE A 260 -3.29 -7.33 -9.71
C PHE A 260 -4.43 -6.73 -8.90
N SER A 261 -5.34 -7.57 -8.39
CA SER A 261 -6.40 -7.13 -7.49
C SER A 261 -6.48 -8.00 -6.25
N TYR A 262 -6.98 -7.41 -5.18
CA TYR A 262 -7.49 -8.13 -4.03
C TYR A 262 -8.92 -7.71 -3.73
N ASP A 263 -9.67 -8.60 -3.11
CA ASP A 263 -10.98 -8.39 -2.54
C ASP A 263 -11.00 -8.99 -1.14
N VAL A 264 -11.44 -8.19 -0.17
CA VAL A 264 -11.56 -8.58 1.24
C VAL A 264 -13.02 -8.39 1.65
N ASN A 265 -13.78 -9.47 1.69
CA ASN A 265 -15.19 -9.46 2.06
C ASN A 265 -15.40 -10.19 3.38
N VAL A 266 -15.84 -9.48 4.41
CA VAL A 266 -16.26 -10.07 5.69
C VAL A 266 -17.77 -10.23 5.68
N GLU A 267 -18.24 -11.47 5.56
CA GLU A 267 -19.65 -11.83 5.57
C GLU A 267 -19.94 -12.76 6.76
N GLY A 268 -20.85 -12.33 7.64
CA GLY A 268 -21.09 -13.03 8.89
C GLY A 268 -19.85 -13.00 9.79
N ASP A 269 -19.29 -14.17 10.08
CA ASP A 269 -18.04 -14.34 10.83
C ASP A 269 -16.83 -14.63 9.93
N ILE A 270 -17.05 -14.81 8.62
CA ILE A 270 -16.03 -15.30 7.70
C ILE A 270 -15.43 -14.15 6.92
N MET A 271 -14.11 -14.06 6.92
CA MET A 271 -13.37 -13.23 5.97
C MET A 271 -13.04 -14.07 4.74
N HIS A 272 -13.63 -13.68 3.61
CA HIS A 272 -13.37 -14.18 2.28
C HIS A 272 -12.31 -13.29 1.61
N LEU A 273 -11.21 -13.88 1.18
CA LEU A 273 -10.16 -13.21 0.43
C LEU A 273 -10.13 -13.74 -0.99
N THR A 274 -10.17 -12.85 -1.97
CA THR A 274 -9.93 -13.19 -3.38
C THR A 274 -8.79 -12.36 -3.94
N PHE A 275 -7.78 -13.01 -4.49
CA PHE A 275 -6.66 -12.36 -5.17
C PHE A 275 -6.66 -12.74 -6.64
N THR A 276 -6.49 -11.76 -7.52
CA THR A 276 -6.48 -11.96 -8.97
C THR A 276 -5.22 -11.37 -9.58
N LYS A 277 -4.40 -12.22 -10.19
CA LYS A 277 -3.28 -11.81 -11.06
C LYS A 277 -3.79 -11.63 -12.48
N ASN A 278 -3.30 -10.62 -13.20
CA ASN A 278 -3.73 -10.30 -14.57
C ASN A 278 -5.26 -10.11 -14.73
N PRO A 279 -5.89 -9.24 -13.92
CA PRO A 279 -7.35 -9.07 -13.96
C PRO A 279 -7.84 -8.64 -15.34
N GLY A 280 -8.88 -9.33 -15.84
CA GLY A 280 -9.49 -9.04 -17.14
C GLY A 280 -8.69 -9.50 -18.37
N LYS A 281 -7.58 -10.22 -18.18
CA LYS A 281 -6.77 -10.79 -19.27
C LYS A 281 -7.03 -12.30 -19.46
N PRO A 282 -6.70 -12.88 -20.62
CA PRO A 282 -6.87 -14.32 -20.86
C PRO A 282 -6.07 -15.23 -19.92
N ASP A 283 -4.95 -14.74 -19.40
CA ASP A 283 -4.04 -15.43 -18.47
C ASP A 283 -4.33 -15.06 -16.99
N GLN A 284 -5.57 -14.72 -16.68
CA GLN A 284 -6.00 -14.39 -15.32
C GLN A 284 -5.88 -15.60 -14.39
N GLU A 285 -5.27 -15.40 -13.22
CA GLU A 285 -5.18 -16.41 -12.16
C GLU A 285 -5.89 -15.91 -10.89
N ILE A 286 -6.69 -16.78 -10.26
CA ILE A 286 -7.45 -16.46 -9.04
C ILE A 286 -7.03 -17.38 -7.89
N LYS A 287 -6.78 -16.80 -6.72
CA LYS A 287 -6.58 -17.53 -5.45
C LYS A 287 -7.61 -17.06 -4.43
N LYS A 288 -8.18 -18.00 -3.67
CA LYS A 288 -9.20 -17.72 -2.67
C LYS A 288 -8.84 -18.32 -1.33
N PHE A 289 -9.21 -17.63 -0.25
CA PHE A 289 -9.01 -18.09 1.12
C PHE A 289 -10.23 -17.69 1.95
N ASP A 290 -10.59 -18.57 2.89
CA ASP A 290 -11.64 -18.29 3.86
C ASP A 290 -11.07 -18.50 5.27
N ILE A 291 -11.38 -17.58 6.18
CA ILE A 291 -11.05 -17.72 7.60
C ILE A 291 -12.22 -17.23 8.46
N ASP A 292 -12.61 -18.06 9.42
CA ASP A 292 -13.55 -17.68 10.47
C ASP A 292 -12.83 -16.76 11.45
N LEU A 293 -13.14 -15.47 11.40
CA LEU A 293 -12.53 -14.47 12.26
C LEU A 293 -13.03 -14.57 13.70
N ALA A 294 -14.26 -15.06 13.93
CA ALA A 294 -14.80 -15.19 15.27
C ALA A 294 -14.07 -16.28 16.06
N LYS A 295 -13.66 -17.34 15.37
CA LYS A 295 -13.06 -18.53 15.98
C LYS A 295 -11.56 -18.37 16.25
N GLY A 296 -11.19 -18.51 17.53
CA GLY A 296 -9.80 -18.65 17.94
C GLY A 296 -9.20 -20.03 17.67
N ASN A 297 -7.99 -20.26 18.17
CA ASN A 297 -7.19 -21.47 17.95
C ASN A 297 -6.84 -21.74 16.48
N TYR A 298 -6.70 -20.70 15.66
CA TYR A 298 -6.37 -20.88 14.24
C TYR A 298 -5.06 -21.66 14.09
N GLN A 299 -5.10 -22.72 13.28
CA GLN A 299 -4.01 -23.69 13.09
C GLN A 299 -3.39 -24.22 14.42
N GLY A 300 -4.21 -24.37 15.46
CA GLY A 300 -3.80 -24.93 16.75
C GLY A 300 -3.07 -23.94 17.66
N ASP A 301 -3.06 -22.63 17.35
CA ASP A 301 -2.52 -21.63 18.26
C ASP A 301 -3.43 -21.40 19.47
N LYS A 302 -3.13 -22.06 20.59
CA LYS A 302 -3.94 -21.95 21.82
C LYS A 302 -4.09 -20.53 22.39
N TYR A 303 -3.24 -19.59 21.98
CA TYR A 303 -3.30 -18.20 22.43
C TYR A 303 -4.23 -17.34 21.58
N ASP A 304 -4.60 -17.81 20.40
CA ASP A 304 -5.52 -17.11 19.53
C ASP A 304 -6.95 -17.17 20.11
N GLN A 305 -7.47 -16.02 20.51
CA GLN A 305 -8.83 -15.91 21.05
C GLN A 305 -9.89 -15.66 19.97
N GLY A 306 -9.48 -15.48 18.71
CA GLY A 306 -10.36 -15.00 17.64
C GLY A 306 -10.80 -13.55 17.87
N TYR A 307 -11.52 -12.99 16.91
CA TYR A 307 -11.92 -11.58 16.85
C TYR A 307 -13.42 -11.35 17.12
N ALA A 308 -14.15 -12.36 17.61
CA ALA A 308 -15.58 -12.26 17.92
C ALA A 308 -15.92 -11.13 18.91
N ASN A 309 -14.98 -10.73 19.77
CA ASN A 309 -15.19 -9.67 20.77
C ASN A 309 -14.41 -8.38 20.47
N ASP A 310 -14.01 -8.19 19.21
CA ASP A 310 -13.22 -7.04 18.79
C ASP A 310 -13.99 -6.16 17.79
N TRP A 311 -13.60 -4.89 17.72
CA TRP A 311 -14.04 -3.96 16.69
C TRP A 311 -12.91 -3.71 15.71
N MET A 312 -13.26 -3.54 14.45
CA MET A 312 -12.34 -3.59 13.33
C MET A 312 -12.57 -2.44 12.36
N TYR A 313 -11.56 -2.15 11.57
CA TYR A 313 -11.64 -1.19 10.47
C TYR A 313 -10.66 -1.57 9.35
N PHE A 314 -11.07 -1.25 8.13
CA PHE A 314 -10.25 -1.45 6.94
C PHE A 314 -9.17 -0.39 6.81
N LYS A 315 -8.05 -0.77 6.16
CA LYS A 315 -6.96 0.14 5.78
C LYS A 315 -6.40 -0.25 4.41
N ALA A 316 -5.97 0.75 3.63
CA ALA A 316 -5.35 0.52 2.33
C ALA A 316 -4.35 1.64 1.99
N GLY A 317 -3.28 1.31 1.27
CA GLY A 317 -2.24 2.26 0.86
C GLY A 317 -0.87 1.58 0.84
N THR A 318 0.16 2.27 1.33
CA THR A 318 1.47 1.67 1.58
C THR A 318 1.87 1.86 3.05
N TYR A 319 1.86 0.76 3.80
CA TYR A 319 2.40 0.70 5.14
C TYR A 319 3.76 0.01 5.10
N ASN A 320 4.82 0.82 5.08
CA ASN A 320 6.19 0.39 4.82
C ASN A 320 6.75 -0.43 5.99
N GLN A 321 7.00 -1.72 5.77
CA GLN A 321 7.52 -2.61 6.81
C GLN A 321 9.06 -2.50 6.95
N CYS A 322 9.72 -1.81 6.03
CA CYS A 322 11.16 -1.64 5.98
C CYS A 322 11.61 -0.45 6.83
N ASN A 323 11.56 -0.59 8.15
CA ASN A 323 12.03 0.43 9.09
C ASN A 323 13.53 0.35 9.39
N THR A 324 14.11 1.47 9.86
CA THR A 324 15.53 1.55 10.26
C THR A 324 15.87 0.86 11.58
N GLY A 325 14.86 0.37 12.30
CA GLY A 325 15.03 -0.36 13.54
C GLY A 325 15.08 -1.87 13.31
N SER A 326 13.96 -2.53 13.58
CA SER A 326 13.80 -3.98 13.51
C SER A 326 14.11 -4.62 12.16
N SER A 327 13.84 -3.93 11.05
CA SER A 327 14.11 -4.41 9.69
C SER A 327 15.51 -4.05 9.19
N GLY A 328 16.20 -3.11 9.85
CA GLY A 328 17.55 -2.69 9.53
C GLY A 328 17.70 -2.01 8.17
N CYS A 329 16.64 -1.37 7.67
CA CYS A 329 16.67 -0.65 6.41
C CYS A 329 17.41 0.70 6.57
N SER A 330 18.01 1.22 5.52
CA SER A 330 18.57 2.57 5.54
C SER A 330 17.48 3.62 5.33
N ASN A 331 17.82 4.90 5.53
CA ASN A 331 16.94 6.02 5.22
C ASN A 331 17.73 7.13 4.52
N ASN A 332 18.36 6.76 3.41
CA ASN A 332 19.23 7.61 2.60
C ASN A 332 18.46 8.41 1.54
N GLY A 333 17.13 8.29 1.52
CA GLY A 333 16.24 9.01 0.60
C GLY A 333 15.71 8.15 -0.55
N ILE A 334 14.79 8.74 -1.32
CA ILE A 334 14.10 8.09 -2.44
C ILE A 334 15.08 7.68 -3.55
N GLU A 335 16.07 8.52 -3.85
CA GLU A 335 17.11 8.24 -4.85
C GLU A 335 17.93 6.99 -4.52
N ALA A 336 18.13 6.69 -3.23
CA ALA A 336 18.81 5.48 -2.77
C ALA A 336 17.91 4.24 -2.76
N GLY A 337 16.63 4.38 -3.12
CA GLY A 337 15.64 3.30 -3.11
C GLY A 337 15.00 3.03 -1.74
N ASP A 338 15.19 3.90 -0.74
CA ASP A 338 14.74 3.68 0.66
C ASP A 338 13.28 4.11 0.90
N TYR A 339 12.35 3.57 0.11
CA TYR A 339 10.93 3.89 0.19
C TYR A 339 10.06 2.73 -0.33
N THR A 340 8.75 2.93 -0.30
CA THR A 340 7.75 2.06 -0.94
C THR A 340 6.79 2.94 -1.74
N LYS A 341 6.25 2.41 -2.85
CA LYS A 341 5.27 3.10 -3.69
C LYS A 341 4.25 2.11 -4.25
N VAL A 342 2.98 2.47 -4.18
CA VAL A 342 1.84 1.66 -4.61
C VAL A 342 0.83 2.54 -5.32
N SER A 343 0.31 2.09 -6.46
CA SER A 343 -0.65 2.83 -7.29
C SER A 343 -1.97 2.08 -7.38
N PHE A 344 -3.07 2.72 -6.98
CA PHE A 344 -4.42 2.15 -7.02
C PHE A 344 -5.18 2.68 -8.24
N TYR A 345 -5.71 1.76 -9.04
CA TYR A 345 -6.50 2.05 -10.25
C TYR A 345 -8.01 1.87 -10.05
N LYS A 346 -8.38 0.98 -9.12
CA LYS A 346 -9.75 0.85 -8.60
C LYS A 346 -9.68 0.66 -7.10
N PHE A 347 -10.57 1.30 -6.38
CA PHE A 347 -10.68 1.16 -4.93
C PHE A 347 -12.13 1.39 -4.51
N LYS A 348 -12.66 0.52 -3.66
CA LYS A 348 -14.03 0.61 -3.12
C LYS A 348 -14.05 0.09 -1.69
N LEU A 349 -14.88 0.73 -0.87
CA LEU A 349 -15.33 0.21 0.42
C LEU A 349 -16.87 0.14 0.42
N ASP A 350 -17.42 -1.02 0.75
CA ASP A 350 -18.85 -1.25 0.95
C ASP A 350 -19.11 -1.64 2.41
N GLN A 351 -19.70 -0.72 3.18
CA GLN A 351 -20.00 -0.82 4.62
C GLN A 351 -21.17 0.04 5.01
#